data_AF-A0AAV5V7L9-F1
#
_entry.id   AF-A0AAV5V7L9-F1
#
_cell.length_a   1.000
_cell.length_b   1.000
_cell.length_c   1.000
_cell.angle_alpha   90.00
_cell.angle_beta   90.00
_cell.angle_gamma   90.00
#
_symmetry.space_group_name_H-M   'P 1'
#
loop_
_entity.id
_entity.type
_entity.pdbx_description
1 polymer ?
#
loop_
_entity_poly.entity_id
_entity_poly.type
_entity_poly.pdbx_seq_one_letter_code
_entity_poly.pdbx_strand_id
1 'polypeptide(L)'
;YEKASPQTLWVLFFVEIGNIIPAAMNSALWMLGYIDVAVNAGFLFLLNNFSIFVYFFTYKRNVRALTKMSSGDISFNSYSVAKTFQLRENVTVMKYFVSVFLPAASVSFPCFLYFAFHLFGPDELILPRTIGYALFDLHLIAFRVVYLYREITQNEVILGEFRKIRVVSAIIHYSPFSR
;
A
#
# COMPACT_ATOMS: atom_id res chain seq x y z
N TYR A 1 2.43 -18.05 -25.46
CA TYR A 1 1.79 -17.08 -24.55
C TYR A 1 0.48 -16.62 -25.17
N GLU A 2 -0.66 -17.17 -24.75
CA GLU A 2 -1.97 -16.81 -25.31
C GLU A 2 -2.44 -15.43 -24.84
N LYS A 3 -2.86 -14.60 -25.80
CA LYS A 3 -3.40 -13.25 -25.64
C LYS A 3 -4.77 -13.28 -24.94
N ALA A 4 -4.87 -13.32 -23.60
CA ALA A 4 -6.20 -13.28 -22.98
C ALA A 4 -6.33 -12.79 -21.52
N SER A 5 -5.32 -12.14 -20.94
CA SER A 5 -5.51 -11.39 -19.69
C SER A 5 -4.68 -10.12 -19.77
N PRO A 6 -5.26 -8.91 -19.57
CA PRO A 6 -4.43 -7.73 -19.34
C PRO A 6 -3.49 -8.10 -18.20
N GLN A 7 -2.19 -8.09 -18.50
CA GLN A 7 -1.18 -8.56 -17.57
C GLN A 7 -1.29 -7.66 -16.35
N THR A 8 -1.31 -8.27 -15.18
CA THR A 8 -1.35 -7.60 -13.87
C THR A 8 -0.28 -6.50 -13.76
N LEU A 9 0.80 -6.66 -14.53
CA LEU A 9 1.87 -5.69 -14.79
C LEU A 9 1.39 -4.38 -15.43
N TRP A 10 0.47 -4.40 -16.41
CA TRP A 10 -0.09 -3.18 -16.99
C TRP A 10 -0.93 -2.41 -15.98
N VAL A 11 -1.71 -3.10 -15.15
CA VAL A 11 -2.46 -2.44 -14.07
C VAL A 11 -1.52 -1.73 -13.13
N LEU A 12 -0.43 -2.39 -12.73
CA LEU A 12 0.61 -1.77 -11.90
C LEU A 12 1.22 -0.55 -12.60
N PHE A 13 1.65 -0.70 -13.86
CA PHE A 13 2.26 0.40 -14.61
C PHE A 13 1.34 1.62 -14.71
N PHE A 14 0.07 1.43 -15.06
CA PHE A 14 -0.89 2.53 -15.19
C PHE A 14 -1.26 3.14 -13.83
N VAL A 15 -1.39 2.34 -12.78
CA VAL A 15 -1.69 2.86 -11.43
C VAL A 15 -0.50 3.67 -10.90
N GLU A 16 0.72 3.17 -11.04
CA GLU A 16 1.92 3.87 -10.57
C GLU A 16 2.17 5.17 -11.35
N ILE A 17 2.09 5.16 -12.68
CA ILE A 17 2.24 6.39 -13.47
C ILE A 17 1.09 7.36 -13.19
N GLY A 18 -0.13 6.84 -13.10
CA GLY A 18 -1.32 7.61 -12.75
C GLY A 18 -1.28 8.19 -11.33
N ASN A 19 -0.45 7.65 -10.44
CA ASN A 19 -0.17 8.22 -9.12
C ASN A 19 0.95 9.27 -9.18
N ILE A 20 2.10 8.90 -9.77
CA ILE A 20 3.33 9.68 -9.69
C ILE A 20 3.18 11.02 -10.43
N ILE A 21 2.63 11.00 -11.65
CA ILE A 21 2.52 12.22 -12.46
C ILE A 21 1.60 13.25 -11.79
N PRO A 22 0.35 12.91 -11.39
CA PRO A 22 -0.51 13.88 -10.73
C PRO A 22 0.01 14.31 -9.36
N ALA A 23 0.65 13.41 -8.60
CA ALA A 23 1.26 13.77 -7.32
C ALA A 23 2.40 14.79 -7.50
N ALA A 24 3.26 14.59 -8.50
CA ALA A 24 4.35 15.51 -8.82
C ALA A 24 3.82 16.87 -9.29
N MET A 25 2.80 16.88 -10.16
CA MET A 25 2.15 18.11 -10.60
C MET A 25 1.51 18.87 -9.43
N ASN A 26 0.76 18.17 -8.58
CA ASN A 26 0.12 18.74 -7.39
C ASN A 26 1.16 19.34 -6.43
N SER A 27 2.26 18.63 -6.18
CA SER A 27 3.35 19.14 -5.35
C SER A 27 4.03 20.37 -5.96
N ALA A 28 4.22 20.40 -7.29
CA ALA A 28 4.78 21.56 -7.97
C ALA A 28 3.85 22.78 -7.88
N LEU A 29 2.54 22.59 -8.07
CA LEU A 29 1.54 23.66 -7.92
C LEU A 29 1.54 24.23 -6.50
N TRP A 30 1.67 23.37 -5.49
CA TRP A 30 1.77 23.79 -4.09
C TRP A 30 3.06 24.58 -3.82
N MET A 31 4.21 24.08 -4.29
CA MET A 31 5.50 24.77 -4.12
C MET A 31 5.55 26.13 -4.81
N LEU A 32 4.87 26.28 -5.96
CA LEU A 32 4.77 27.55 -6.68
C LEU A 32 3.71 28.50 -6.08
N GLY A 33 3.00 28.08 -5.02
CA GLY A 33 1.99 28.88 -4.33
C GLY A 33 0.66 29.02 -5.07
N TYR A 34 0.39 28.18 -6.09
CA TYR A 34 -0.88 28.20 -6.83
C TYR A 34 -2.02 27.52 -6.06
N ILE A 35 -1.70 26.57 -5.18
CA ILE A 35 -2.68 25.85 -4.37
C ILE A 35 -2.29 25.87 -2.90
N ASP A 36 -3.30 25.88 -2.04
CA ASP A 36 -3.13 25.82 -0.60
C ASP A 36 -2.71 24.41 -0.13
N VAL A 37 -2.08 24.33 1.04
CA VAL A 37 -1.62 23.08 1.67
C VAL A 37 -2.78 22.12 1.92
N ALA A 38 -3.98 22.63 2.21
CA ALA A 38 -5.21 21.85 2.36
C ALA A 38 -5.53 21.06 1.09
N VAL A 39 -5.52 21.75 -0.05
CA VAL A 39 -5.83 21.17 -1.37
C VAL A 39 -4.77 20.15 -1.76
N ASN A 40 -3.49 20.49 -1.56
CA ASN A 40 -2.38 19.59 -1.82
C ASN A 40 -2.52 18.28 -1.03
N ALA A 41 -2.74 18.37 0.28
CA ALA A 41 -2.88 17.20 1.15
C ALA A 41 -4.14 16.38 0.83
N GLY A 42 -5.27 17.04 0.60
CA GLY A 42 -6.53 16.39 0.24
C GLY A 42 -6.42 15.63 -1.09
N PHE A 43 -5.79 16.23 -2.10
CA PHE A 43 -5.57 15.59 -3.40
C PHE A 43 -4.67 14.34 -3.27
N LEU A 44 -3.54 14.45 -2.55
CA LEU A 44 -2.66 13.31 -2.31
C LEU A 44 -3.36 12.17 -1.54
N PHE A 45 -4.18 12.51 -0.56
CA PHE A 45 -4.96 11.52 0.18
C PHE A 45 -5.94 10.79 -0.73
N LEU A 46 -6.71 11.50 -1.55
CA LEU A 46 -7.67 10.90 -2.48
C LEU A 46 -6.97 10.01 -3.51
N LEU A 47 -5.86 10.49 -4.08
CA LEU A 47 -5.09 9.77 -5.09
C LEU A 47 -4.51 8.46 -4.53
N ASN A 48 -3.93 8.50 -3.33
CA ASN A 48 -3.39 7.31 -2.66
C ASN A 48 -4.49 6.27 -2.36
N ASN A 49 -5.62 6.71 -1.81
CA ASN A 49 -6.74 5.79 -1.48
C ASN A 49 -7.38 5.20 -2.75
N PHE A 50 -7.50 5.98 -3.82
CA PHE A 50 -8.01 5.50 -5.10
C PHE A 50 -7.14 4.38 -5.68
N SER A 51 -5.82 4.56 -5.66
CA SER A 51 -4.88 3.55 -6.17
C SER A 51 -4.95 2.23 -5.39
N ILE A 52 -5.12 2.31 -4.07
CA ILE A 52 -5.29 1.12 -3.21
C ILE A 52 -6.61 0.42 -3.51
N PHE A 53 -7.68 1.17 -3.78
CA PHE A 53 -8.96 0.62 -4.23
C PHE A 53 -8.83 -0.12 -5.57
N VAL A 54 -8.09 0.43 -6.53
CA VAL A 54 -7.81 -0.23 -7.83
C VAL A 54 -7.04 -1.54 -7.64
N TYR A 55 -6.01 -1.55 -6.78
CA TYR A 55 -5.27 -2.78 -6.45
C TYR A 55 -6.18 -3.83 -5.81
N PHE A 56 -7.00 -3.45 -4.83
CA PHE A 56 -7.93 -4.36 -4.17
C PHE A 56 -8.98 -4.94 -5.12
N PHE A 57 -9.56 -4.10 -5.99
CA PHE A 57 -10.54 -4.54 -6.98
C PHE A 57 -9.92 -5.50 -7.99
N THR A 58 -8.71 -5.21 -8.45
CA THR A 58 -7.95 -6.08 -9.37
C THR A 58 -7.64 -7.42 -8.72
N TYR A 59 -7.20 -7.43 -7.46
CA TYR A 59 -7.00 -8.65 -6.68
C TYR A 59 -8.30 -9.46 -6.58
N LYS A 60 -9.42 -8.84 -6.18
CA LYS A 60 -10.72 -9.52 -6.07
C LYS A 60 -11.19 -10.09 -7.41
N ARG A 61 -10.97 -9.38 -8.51
CA ARG A 61 -11.27 -9.87 -9.86
C ARG A 61 -10.43 -11.10 -10.22
N ASN A 62 -9.13 -11.08 -9.93
CA ASN A 62 -8.23 -12.21 -10.19
C ASN A 62 -8.59 -13.44 -9.34
N VAL A 63 -8.91 -13.25 -8.06
CA VAL A 63 -9.37 -14.35 -7.18
C VAL A 63 -10.67 -14.95 -7.68
N ARG A 64 -11.67 -14.13 -8.05
CA ARG A 64 -12.94 -14.62 -8.60
C ARG A 64 -12.75 -15.42 -9.88
N ALA A 65 -11.84 -14.98 -10.77
CA ALA A 65 -11.51 -15.72 -11.98
C ALA A 65 -10.86 -17.07 -11.65
N LEU A 66 -10.00 -17.13 -10.62
CA LEU A 66 -9.36 -18.38 -10.18
C LEU A 66 -10.39 -19.35 -9.62
N THR A 67 -11.30 -18.87 -8.77
CA THR A 67 -12.36 -19.70 -8.17
C THR A 67 -13.27 -20.29 -9.24
N LYS A 68 -13.67 -19.50 -10.25
CA LYS A 68 -14.46 -19.99 -11.39
C LYS A 68 -13.73 -21.05 -12.21
N MET A 69 -12.39 -20.98 -12.29
CA MET A 69 -11.58 -22.02 -12.94
C MET A 69 -11.47 -23.29 -12.10
N SER A 70 -11.44 -23.17 -10.77
CA SER A 70 -11.38 -24.33 -9.88
C SER A 70 -12.72 -25.06 -9.69
N SER A 71 -13.85 -24.37 -9.89
CA SER A 71 -15.18 -24.93 -9.63
C SER A 71 -15.74 -25.80 -10.76
N GLY A 72 -14.97 -26.07 -11.83
CA GLY A 72 -15.37 -27.00 -12.90
C GLY A 72 -16.38 -26.43 -13.91
N ASP A 73 -16.81 -25.18 -13.75
CA ASP A 73 -17.78 -24.48 -14.62
C ASP A 73 -17.22 -24.07 -16.00
N ILE A 74 -16.07 -24.62 -16.38
CA ILE A 74 -15.34 -24.24 -17.59
C ILE A 74 -15.58 -25.28 -18.67
N SER A 75 -16.15 -24.85 -19.79
CA SER A 75 -16.23 -25.66 -21.00
C SER A 75 -14.82 -26.14 -21.39
N PHE A 76 -14.66 -27.44 -21.64
CA PHE A 76 -13.37 -28.08 -21.96
C PHE A 76 -12.57 -27.36 -23.07
N ASN A 77 -13.24 -26.60 -23.95
CA ASN A 77 -12.62 -25.79 -25.01
C ASN A 77 -11.92 -24.51 -24.54
N SER A 78 -12.10 -24.07 -23.29
CA SER A 78 -11.53 -22.82 -22.76
C SER A 78 -10.53 -23.02 -21.62
N TYR A 79 -10.27 -24.28 -21.25
CA TYR A 79 -9.27 -24.65 -20.27
C TYR A 79 -7.89 -24.76 -20.92
N SER A 80 -7.01 -23.81 -20.60
CA SER A 80 -5.61 -23.81 -21.00
C SER A 80 -4.76 -23.86 -19.74
N VAL A 81 -3.89 -24.88 -19.63
CA VAL A 81 -2.98 -25.05 -18.49
C VAL A 81 -2.14 -23.79 -18.28
N ALA A 82 -1.68 -23.18 -19.37
CA ALA A 82 -0.91 -21.93 -19.35
C ALA A 82 -1.70 -20.76 -18.71
N LYS A 83 -3.00 -20.67 -18.97
CA LYS A 83 -3.87 -19.61 -18.42
C LYS A 83 -4.04 -19.77 -16.91
N THR A 84 -4.17 -21.00 -16.41
CA THR A 84 -4.28 -21.28 -14.98
C THR A 84 -2.99 -20.91 -14.23
N PHE A 85 -1.82 -21.21 -14.80
CA PHE A 85 -0.53 -20.79 -14.23
C PHE A 85 -0.39 -19.28 -14.15
N GLN A 86 -0.66 -18.57 -15.26
CA GLN A 86 -0.62 -17.10 -15.30
C GLN A 86 -1.56 -16.46 -14.26
N LEU A 87 -2.76 -17.02 -14.10
CA LEU A 87 -3.73 -16.46 -13.18
C LEU A 87 -3.37 -16.71 -11.70
N ARG A 88 -2.78 -17.87 -11.39
CA ARG A 88 -2.21 -18.14 -10.06
C ARG A 88 -1.06 -17.20 -9.73
N GLU A 89 -0.13 -16.99 -10.67
CA GLU A 89 0.97 -16.05 -10.51
C GLU A 89 0.45 -14.62 -10.25
N ASN A 90 -0.48 -14.15 -11.08
CA ASN A 90 -1.12 -12.85 -10.91
C ASN A 90 -1.80 -12.67 -9.55
N VAL A 91 -2.48 -13.72 -9.04
CA VAL A 91 -3.09 -13.70 -7.70
C VAL A 91 -2.03 -13.61 -6.62
N THR A 92 -0.94 -14.38 -6.72
CA THR A 92 0.17 -14.33 -5.75
C THR A 92 0.82 -12.96 -5.71
N VAL A 93 1.11 -12.36 -6.87
CA VAL A 93 1.69 -11.02 -6.99
C VAL A 93 0.75 -9.96 -6.42
N MET A 94 -0.53 -9.97 -6.80
CA MET A 94 -1.51 -8.99 -6.28
C MET A 94 -1.79 -9.19 -4.78
N LYS A 95 -1.75 -10.41 -4.27
CA LYS A 95 -1.84 -10.69 -2.84
C LYS A 95 -0.68 -10.04 -2.08
N TYR A 96 0.54 -10.14 -2.61
CA TYR A 96 1.71 -9.46 -2.02
C TYR A 96 1.50 -7.94 -2.00
N PHE A 97 1.13 -7.33 -3.13
CA PHE A 97 0.88 -5.89 -3.20
C PHE A 97 -0.22 -5.43 -2.25
N VAL A 98 -1.37 -6.10 -2.22
CA VAL A 98 -2.44 -5.76 -1.28
C VAL A 98 -1.97 -5.93 0.17
N SER A 99 -1.16 -6.96 0.46
CA SER A 99 -0.61 -7.12 1.81
C SER A 99 0.32 -5.97 2.20
N VAL A 100 1.04 -5.37 1.26
CA VAL A 100 1.98 -4.27 1.49
C VAL A 100 1.23 -2.93 1.58
N PHE A 101 0.42 -2.61 0.57
CA PHE A 101 -0.23 -1.32 0.42
C PHE A 101 -1.43 -1.13 1.36
N LEU A 102 -2.19 -2.17 1.68
CA LEU A 102 -3.38 -2.02 2.50
C LEU A 102 -3.05 -1.52 3.93
N PRO A 103 -2.04 -2.09 4.64
CA PRO A 103 -1.62 -1.54 5.93
C PRO A 103 -1.07 -0.12 5.82
N ALA A 104 -0.35 0.20 4.73
CA ALA A 104 0.11 1.57 4.49
C ALA A 104 -1.08 2.54 4.34
N ALA A 105 -2.13 2.14 3.63
CA ALA A 105 -3.39 2.88 3.52
C ALA A 105 -4.01 3.12 4.90
N SER A 106 -4.19 2.04 5.66
CA SER A 106 -4.85 2.05 6.97
C SER A 106 -4.17 3.01 7.93
N VAL A 107 -2.85 3.12 7.84
CA VAL A 107 -2.06 3.99 8.70
C VAL A 107 -1.99 5.43 8.19
N SER A 108 -2.08 5.64 6.87
CA SER A 108 -2.18 6.99 6.31
C SER A 108 -3.46 7.73 6.73
N PHE A 109 -4.53 7.00 7.05
CA PHE A 109 -5.81 7.58 7.41
C PHE A 109 -5.80 8.35 8.75
N PRO A 110 -5.34 7.79 9.90
CA PRO A 110 -5.13 8.54 11.14
C PRO A 110 -4.21 9.75 10.96
N CYS A 111 -3.13 9.61 10.18
CA CYS A 111 -2.22 10.71 9.89
C CYS A 111 -2.95 11.87 9.19
N PHE A 112 -3.82 11.57 8.22
CA PHE A 112 -4.63 12.58 7.56
C PHE A 112 -5.59 13.27 8.54
N LEU A 113 -6.20 12.54 9.48
CA LEU A 113 -7.07 13.12 10.50
C LEU A 113 -6.33 14.08 11.44
N TYR A 114 -5.12 13.71 11.89
CA TYR A 114 -4.29 14.59 12.72
C TYR A 114 -3.90 15.86 11.99
N PHE A 115 -3.51 15.73 10.71
CA PHE A 115 -3.19 16.86 9.86
C PHE A 115 -4.41 17.77 9.62
N ALA A 116 -5.57 17.18 9.31
CA ALA A 116 -6.81 17.93 9.12
C ALA A 116 -7.24 18.65 10.40
N PHE A 117 -7.12 18.02 11.57
CA PHE A 117 -7.42 18.65 12.85
C PHE A 117 -6.48 19.82 13.14
N HIS A 118 -5.19 19.69 12.80
CA HIS A 118 -4.24 20.80 12.92
C HIS A 118 -4.62 21.97 12.02
N LEU A 119 -5.10 21.72 10.80
CA LEU A 119 -5.37 22.77 9.81
C LEU A 119 -6.74 23.43 9.99
N PHE A 120 -7.78 22.65 10.27
CA PHE A 120 -9.17 23.11 10.35
C PHE A 120 -9.72 23.21 11.79
N GLY A 121 -8.93 22.83 12.79
CA GLY A 121 -9.34 22.94 14.19
C GLY A 121 -9.55 24.41 14.61
N PRO A 122 -10.43 24.68 15.59
CA PRO A 122 -10.66 26.03 16.10
C PRO A 122 -9.36 26.71 16.54
N ASP A 123 -9.21 28.00 16.27
CA ASP A 123 -8.01 28.76 16.64
C ASP A 123 -7.80 28.87 18.16
N GLU A 124 -8.89 28.76 18.93
CA GLU A 124 -8.84 28.73 20.40
C GLU A 124 -8.15 27.47 20.95
N LEU A 125 -8.10 26.38 20.17
CA LEU A 125 -7.57 25.08 20.57
C LEU A 125 -6.10 24.87 20.14
N ILE A 126 -5.23 25.84 20.45
CA ILE A 126 -3.80 25.81 20.08
C ILE A 126 -3.10 24.55 20.62
N LEU A 127 -3.34 24.22 21.89
CA LEU A 127 -2.70 23.06 22.55
C LEU A 127 -3.13 21.73 21.89
N PRO A 128 -4.44 21.40 21.74
CA PRO A 128 -4.87 20.22 21.00
C PRO A 128 -4.34 20.14 19.57
N ARG A 129 -4.31 21.25 18.83
CA ARG A 129 -3.80 21.29 17.44
C ARG A 129 -2.31 20.96 17.37
N THR A 130 -1.54 21.41 18.35
CA THR A 130 -0.10 21.11 18.45
C THR A 130 0.13 19.65 18.84
N ILE A 131 -0.66 19.11 19.77
CA ILE A 131 -0.64 17.70 20.13
C ILE A 131 -1.00 16.82 18.94
N GLY A 132 -2.01 17.20 18.15
CA GLY A 132 -2.37 16.50 16.92
C GLY A 132 -1.20 16.39 15.95
N TYR A 133 -0.45 17.47 15.76
CA TYR A 133 0.74 17.47 14.90
C TYR A 133 1.87 16.58 15.47
N ALA A 134 2.11 16.60 16.78
CA ALA A 134 3.07 15.69 17.41
C ALA A 134 2.66 14.22 17.30
N LEU A 135 1.36 13.93 17.40
CA LEU A 135 0.81 12.59 17.18
C LEU A 135 0.95 12.14 15.74
N PHE A 136 0.81 13.03 14.76
CA PHE A 136 1.10 12.75 13.35
C PHE A 136 2.53 12.23 13.16
N ASP A 137 3.53 12.95 13.67
CA ASP A 137 4.94 12.55 13.56
C ASP A 137 5.20 11.22 14.28
N LEU A 138 4.68 11.06 15.50
CA LEU A 138 4.83 9.83 16.27
C LEU A 138 4.23 8.63 15.51
N HIS A 139 3.06 8.80 14.90
CA HIS A 139 2.37 7.75 14.16
C HIS A 139 3.15 7.35 12.89
N LEU A 140 3.73 8.32 12.18
CA LEU A 140 4.60 8.06 11.03
C LEU A 140 5.87 7.30 11.42
N ILE A 141 6.51 7.67 12.54
CA ILE A 141 7.70 6.97 13.04
C ILE A 141 7.35 5.55 13.45
N ALA A 142 6.27 5.37 14.23
CA ALA A 142 5.79 4.05 14.64
C ALA A 142 5.49 3.16 13.44
N PHE A 143 4.82 3.71 12.42
CA PHE A 143 4.56 3.02 11.16
C PHE A 143 5.83 2.53 10.48
N ARG A 144 6.83 3.42 10.32
CA ARG A 144 8.11 3.05 9.69
C ARG A 144 8.80 1.92 10.41
N VAL A 145 8.81 1.93 11.75
CA VAL A 145 9.41 0.87 12.57
C VAL A 145 8.69 -0.46 12.35
N VAL A 146 7.35 -0.48 12.44
CA VAL A 146 6.54 -1.69 12.23
C VAL A 146 6.68 -2.21 10.81
N TYR A 147 6.65 -1.32 9.82
CA TYR A 147 6.77 -1.67 8.41
C TYR A 147 8.14 -2.26 8.09
N LEU A 148 9.22 -1.63 8.58
CA LEU A 148 10.58 -2.13 8.41
C LEU A 148 10.76 -3.50 9.07
N TYR A 149 10.24 -3.68 10.30
CA TYR A 149 10.26 -4.97 10.98
C TYR A 149 9.56 -6.05 10.14
N ARG A 150 8.41 -5.72 9.56
CA ARG A 150 7.66 -6.65 8.70
C ARG A 150 8.43 -7.00 7.42
N GLU A 151 9.01 -6.03 6.72
CA GLU A 151 9.80 -6.30 5.50
C GLU A 151 11.01 -7.19 5.79
N ILE A 152 11.72 -6.94 6.90
CA ILE A 152 12.86 -7.76 7.34
C ILE A 152 12.42 -9.20 7.63
N THR A 153 11.26 -9.38 8.29
CA THR A 153 10.76 -10.71 8.66
C THR A 153 10.13 -11.49 7.51
N GLN A 154 9.61 -10.82 6.48
CA GLN A 154 9.01 -11.48 5.32
C GLN A 154 10.04 -12.02 4.32
N ASN A 155 11.27 -11.49 4.30
CA ASN A 155 12.31 -11.92 3.38
C ASN A 155 13.40 -12.71 4.13
N GLU A 156 13.42 -14.03 3.96
CA GLU A 156 14.35 -14.93 4.64
C GLU A 156 15.84 -14.59 4.38
N VAL A 157 16.17 -14.10 3.19
CA VAL A 157 17.53 -13.69 2.83
C VAL A 157 17.94 -12.45 3.61
N ILE A 158 17.08 -11.44 3.65
CA ILE A 158 17.30 -10.20 4.41
C ILE A 158 17.38 -10.51 5.91
N LEU A 159 16.47 -11.34 6.42
CA LEU A 159 16.47 -11.78 7.81
C LEU A 159 17.77 -12.49 8.18
N GLY A 160 18.30 -13.33 7.28
CA GLY A 160 19.58 -14.02 7.44
C GLY A 160 20.76 -13.05 7.60
N GLU A 161 20.79 -11.98 6.80
CA GLU A 161 21.81 -10.93 6.93
C GLU A 161 21.65 -10.11 8.21
N PHE A 162 20.42 -9.72 8.58
CA PHE A 162 20.17 -8.96 9.81
C PHE A 162 20.45 -9.75 11.08
N ARG A 163 20.27 -11.08 11.08
CA ARG A 163 20.64 -11.95 12.22
C ARG A 163 22.14 -11.99 12.49
N LYS A 164 23.00 -11.68 11.51
CA LYS A 164 24.46 -11.56 11.73
C LYS A 164 24.82 -10.33 12.57
N ILE A 165 23.94 -9.32 12.62
CA ILE A 165 24.11 -8.11 13.42
C ILE A 165 23.59 -8.38 14.84
N ARG A 166 24.50 -8.45 15.83
CA ARG A 166 24.20 -8.85 17.23
C ARG A 166 23.05 -8.04 17.88
N VAL A 167 22.98 -6.73 17.62
CA VAL A 167 21.94 -5.85 18.20
C VAL A 167 20.55 -6.20 17.67
N VAL A 168 20.43 -6.50 16.38
CA VAL A 168 19.16 -6.82 15.73
C VAL A 168 18.71 -8.24 16.06
N SER A 169 19.66 -9.17 16.19
CA SER A 169 19.37 -10.54 16.65
C SER A 169 18.69 -10.58 18.02
N ALA A 170 19.12 -9.75 18.97
CA ALA A 170 18.49 -9.63 20.29
C ALA A 170 17.03 -9.13 20.18
N ILE A 171 16.80 -8.05 19.42
CA ILE A 171 15.46 -7.47 19.24
C ILE A 171 14.49 -8.47 18.59
N ILE A 172 14.95 -9.21 17.58
CA ILE A 172 14.13 -10.23 16.89
C ILE A 172 13.83 -11.41 17.82
N HIS A 173 14.80 -11.83 18.66
CA HIS A 173 14.61 -12.97 19.55
C HIS A 173 13.60 -12.71 20.67
N TYR A 174 13.52 -11.47 21.17
CA TYR A 174 12.56 -11.06 22.20
C TYR A 174 11.19 -10.61 21.64
N SER A 175 11.03 -10.51 20.32
CA SER A 175 9.76 -10.12 19.71
C SER A 175 8.76 -11.29 19.66
N PRO A 176 7.55 -11.16 20.24
CA PRO A 176 6.53 -12.21 20.24
C PRO A 176 5.92 -12.50 18.86
N PHE A 177 6.26 -11.70 17.85
CA PHE A 177 5.73 -11.79 16.47
C PHE A 177 6.54 -12.73 15.55
N SER A 178 7.49 -13.52 16.09
CA SER A 178 8.36 -14.39 15.28
C SER A 178 7.94 -15.87 15.20
N ARG A 179 6.70 -16.20 15.62
CA ARG A 179 6.11 -17.54 15.43
C ARG A 179 5.02 -17.54 14.36
#